data_AF-A0A4R2IRG6-F1
#
_entry.id   AF-A0A4R2IRG6-F1
#
_cell.length_a   1.000
_cell.length_b   1.000
_cell.length_c   1.000
_cell.angle_alpha   90.00
_cell.angle_beta   90.00
_cell.angle_gamma   90.00
#
_symmetry.space_group_name_H-M   'P 1'
#
loop_
_entity.id
_entity.type
_entity.pdbx_description
1 polymer ?
#
loop_
_entity_poly.entity_id
_entity_poly.type
_entity_poly.pdbx_seq_one_letter_code
_entity_poly.pdbx_strand_id
1 'polypeptide(L)'
;MMEGTNKKAEAAVHTESAELLLKLARPLIADCADLQLQKSLIEQLEKAIKAGPSKFDKYILFVGAFELSFIPDASEEAAVARQVKLINLPSTFEAGKLKVPTHALGANLNGFSLIEEATAAGLVQQSMLTMSQAHQLEYLRKSGIVGKGWKILVEIHYYRERNQITHEFHKDTYGQTLFVNLNYDSDHAISGPEYILNPPPVDEHELQIAESLPKEFLNDLHWVRGQLGEPTEISMSTIPANGYVAFVDEAIHHMTPHYGGRAVKGNEVDSFLKKLFGDKTVEDARQAYREFRWQDSDAISAKLWSVVSARKPFGDFLKVIAKTDAAKWFSLIEVAETSDKWFGRAHLLDAGLGNDQIDTLFAESPNWKGYQRVSIPNAASAPPAKAPLKRQASVEALKGNVPPEVTGNRRFFRTWVRAVRVDQHS
;
A
#
# COMPACT_ATOMS: atom_id res chain seq x y z
N MET A 1 42.08 -11.85 28.37
CA MET A 1 42.19 -11.97 26.89
C MET A 1 40.94 -12.55 26.22
N MET A 2 40.10 -13.36 26.87
CA MET A 2 38.86 -13.89 26.26
C MET A 2 37.72 -12.85 26.11
N GLU A 3 37.75 -11.76 26.87
CA GLU A 3 36.69 -10.74 26.84
C GLU A 3 36.73 -9.83 25.60
N GLY A 4 37.90 -9.72 24.94
CA GLY A 4 38.09 -8.91 23.73
C GLY A 4 37.66 -9.62 22.44
N THR A 5 37.68 -10.96 22.42
CA THR A 5 37.28 -11.76 21.25
C THR A 5 35.75 -11.81 21.07
N ASN A 6 34.98 -11.86 22.16
CA ASN A 6 33.50 -11.88 22.07
C ASN A 6 32.93 -10.57 21.52
N LYS A 7 33.45 -9.41 21.94
CA LYS A 7 32.96 -8.10 21.45
C LYS A 7 33.16 -7.91 19.94
N LYS A 8 34.23 -8.47 19.36
CA LYS A 8 34.46 -8.40 17.90
C LYS A 8 33.50 -9.29 17.12
N ALA A 9 33.20 -10.49 17.64
CA ALA A 9 32.24 -11.40 17.01
C ALA A 9 30.81 -10.83 17.06
N GLU A 10 30.39 -10.27 18.20
CA GLU A 10 29.09 -9.62 18.34
C GLU A 10 28.93 -8.41 17.39
N ALA A 11 29.95 -7.56 17.28
CA ALA A 11 29.94 -6.43 16.35
C ALA A 11 29.86 -6.89 14.88
N ALA A 12 30.52 -7.99 14.51
CA ALA A 12 30.48 -8.53 13.16
C ALA A 12 29.09 -9.10 12.79
N VAL A 13 28.46 -9.85 13.70
CA VAL A 13 27.11 -10.43 13.48
C VAL A 13 26.07 -9.33 13.28
N HIS A 14 26.11 -8.28 14.10
CA HIS A 14 25.21 -7.12 13.94
C HIS A 14 25.40 -6.40 12.60
N THR A 15 26.61 -6.43 12.03
CA THR A 15 26.85 -5.79 10.73
C THR A 15 26.17 -6.57 9.60
N GLU A 16 26.25 -7.90 9.60
CA GLU A 16 25.64 -8.71 8.54
C GLU A 16 24.10 -8.68 8.55
N SER A 17 23.46 -8.76 9.73
CA SER A 17 21.99 -8.69 9.81
C SER A 17 21.47 -7.31 9.43
N ALA A 18 22.13 -6.24 9.87
CA ALA A 18 21.77 -4.87 9.51
C ALA A 18 21.95 -4.59 8.01
N GLU A 19 23.03 -5.09 7.39
CA GLU A 19 23.23 -4.99 5.94
C GLU A 19 22.15 -5.74 5.15
N LEU A 20 21.72 -6.91 5.64
CA LEU A 20 20.61 -7.63 5.02
C LEU A 20 19.29 -6.88 5.21
N LEU A 21 19.03 -6.33 6.40
CA LEU A 21 17.83 -5.53 6.64
C LEU A 21 17.79 -4.28 5.76
N LEU A 22 18.94 -3.65 5.47
CA LEU A 22 19.04 -2.52 4.52
C LEU A 22 18.55 -2.92 3.12
N LYS A 23 18.91 -4.13 2.66
CA LYS A 23 18.43 -4.67 1.38
C LYS A 23 16.92 -4.92 1.40
N LEU A 24 16.40 -5.38 2.55
CA LEU A 24 14.98 -5.68 2.77
C LEU A 24 14.10 -4.46 3.04
N ALA A 25 14.71 -3.31 3.39
CA ALA A 25 13.97 -2.08 3.69
C ALA A 25 13.12 -1.61 2.50
N ARG A 26 13.59 -1.86 1.27
CA ARG A 26 12.80 -1.66 0.06
C ARG A 26 11.93 -2.89 -0.19
N PRO A 27 10.65 -2.72 -0.58
CA PRO A 27 9.81 -3.83 -0.95
C PRO A 27 10.44 -4.70 -2.04
N LEU A 28 10.61 -5.99 -1.75
CA LEU A 28 11.03 -7.00 -2.70
C LEU A 28 9.81 -7.45 -3.50
N ILE A 29 9.96 -7.53 -4.82
CA ILE A 29 8.93 -8.01 -5.75
C ILE A 29 9.51 -9.21 -6.48
N ALA A 30 8.77 -10.31 -6.52
CA ALA A 30 9.19 -11.52 -7.23
C ALA A 30 7.98 -12.38 -7.65
N ASP A 31 8.26 -13.38 -8.48
CA ASP A 31 7.29 -14.41 -8.85
C ASP A 31 6.99 -15.32 -7.66
N CYS A 32 5.77 -15.88 -7.60
CA CYS A 32 5.41 -16.83 -6.57
C CYS A 32 6.31 -18.08 -6.60
N ALA A 33 6.85 -18.44 -5.43
CA ALA A 33 7.73 -19.58 -5.24
C ALA A 33 7.11 -20.91 -5.71
N ASP A 34 5.82 -21.12 -5.44
CA ASP A 34 5.07 -22.30 -5.83
C ASP A 34 3.65 -21.93 -6.27
N LEU A 35 3.53 -21.57 -7.55
CA LEU A 35 2.26 -21.15 -8.13
C LEU A 35 1.18 -22.23 -8.03
N GLN A 36 1.53 -23.51 -8.21
CA GLN A 36 0.56 -24.60 -8.21
C GLN A 36 0.00 -24.82 -6.80
N LEU A 37 0.87 -24.79 -5.79
CA LEU A 37 0.45 -24.85 -4.40
C LEU A 37 -0.48 -23.68 -4.05
N GLN A 38 -0.09 -22.45 -4.38
CA GLN A 38 -0.92 -21.27 -4.11
C GLN A 38 -2.31 -21.39 -4.75
N LYS A 39 -2.39 -21.77 -6.03
CA LYS A 39 -3.67 -21.94 -6.74
C LYS A 39 -4.53 -23.01 -6.09
N SER A 40 -3.94 -24.14 -5.71
CA SER A 40 -4.65 -25.23 -5.02
C SER A 40 -5.20 -24.78 -3.66
N LEU A 41 -4.41 -24.03 -2.88
CA LEU A 41 -4.85 -23.49 -1.59
C LEU A 41 -6.05 -22.54 -1.73
N ILE A 42 -6.00 -21.64 -2.72
CA ILE A 42 -7.09 -20.70 -3.01
C ILE A 42 -8.34 -21.44 -3.45
N GLU A 43 -8.22 -22.43 -4.34
CA GLU A 43 -9.35 -23.23 -4.80
C GLU A 43 -10.04 -23.96 -3.65
N GLN A 44 -9.25 -24.60 -2.78
CA GLN A 44 -9.76 -25.31 -1.60
C GLN A 44 -10.49 -24.36 -0.64
N LEU A 45 -9.89 -23.20 -0.34
CA LEU A 45 -10.52 -22.17 0.49
C LEU A 45 -11.82 -21.66 -0.11
N GLU A 46 -11.83 -21.28 -1.39
CA GLU A 46 -13.03 -20.78 -2.06
C GLU A 46 -14.13 -21.83 -2.12
N LYS A 47 -13.79 -23.11 -2.29
CA LYS A 47 -14.74 -24.22 -2.21
C LYS A 47 -15.34 -24.33 -0.81
N ALA A 48 -14.52 -24.29 0.24
CA ALA A 48 -14.97 -24.36 1.62
C ALA A 48 -15.86 -23.17 2.02
N ILE A 49 -15.50 -21.96 1.60
CA ILE A 49 -16.28 -20.74 1.83
C ILE A 49 -17.64 -20.82 1.13
N LYS A 50 -17.69 -21.29 -0.13
CA LYS A 50 -18.94 -21.48 -0.88
C LYS A 50 -19.87 -22.51 -0.25
N ALA A 51 -19.35 -23.47 0.50
CA ALA A 51 -20.16 -24.43 1.24
C ALA A 51 -20.82 -23.82 2.50
N GLY A 52 -20.37 -22.65 2.98
CA GLY A 52 -20.91 -21.97 4.17
C GLY A 52 -20.91 -20.44 4.08
N PRO A 53 -21.46 -19.81 3.03
CA PRO A 53 -21.19 -18.42 2.67
C PRO A 53 -21.71 -17.38 3.67
N SER A 54 -22.74 -17.68 4.46
CA SER A 54 -23.31 -16.75 5.44
C SER A 54 -22.51 -16.65 6.75
N LYS A 55 -21.50 -17.51 6.96
CA LYS A 55 -20.74 -17.59 8.21
C LYS A 55 -19.44 -16.80 8.21
N PHE A 56 -18.95 -16.43 7.03
CA PHE A 56 -17.60 -15.89 6.84
C PHE A 56 -17.66 -14.54 6.15
N ASP A 57 -16.74 -13.66 6.54
CA ASP A 57 -16.61 -12.36 5.90
C ASP A 57 -16.26 -12.50 4.41
N LYS A 58 -16.85 -11.63 3.58
CA LYS A 58 -16.66 -11.66 2.14
C LYS A 58 -15.33 -11.07 1.69
N TYR A 59 -14.65 -10.30 2.53
CA TYR A 59 -13.43 -9.56 2.20
C TYR A 59 -12.18 -10.24 2.74
N ILE A 60 -12.16 -10.62 4.03
CA ILE A 60 -10.94 -11.08 4.71
C ILE A 60 -11.22 -12.23 5.68
N LEU A 61 -10.33 -13.22 5.69
CA LEU A 61 -10.34 -14.32 6.66
C LEU A 61 -8.95 -14.52 7.27
N PHE A 62 -8.87 -14.66 8.59
CA PHE A 62 -7.75 -15.32 9.25
C PHE A 62 -7.86 -16.82 9.01
N VAL A 63 -6.86 -17.41 8.36
CA VAL A 63 -6.86 -18.84 8.03
C VAL A 63 -5.95 -19.64 8.94
N GLY A 64 -5.13 -19.00 9.76
CA GLY A 64 -4.33 -19.65 10.79
C GLY A 64 -3.01 -18.94 11.04
N ALA A 65 -2.26 -19.46 12.00
CA ALA A 65 -0.89 -19.02 12.26
C ALA A 65 0.02 -20.23 12.52
N PHE A 66 1.32 -20.02 12.54
CA PHE A 66 2.26 -21.03 12.99
C PHE A 66 3.45 -20.39 13.73
N GLU A 67 4.11 -21.19 14.56
CA GLU A 67 5.22 -20.73 15.39
C GLU A 67 6.55 -21.34 14.94
N LEU A 68 7.59 -20.52 14.94
CA LEU A 68 8.98 -20.93 14.75
C LEU A 68 9.76 -20.59 16.02
N SER A 69 9.98 -21.60 16.87
CA SER A 69 10.80 -21.48 18.08
C SER A 69 12.30 -21.57 17.81
N PHE A 70 12.69 -21.94 16.59
CA PHE A 70 14.02 -21.87 16.03
C PHE A 70 13.89 -21.53 14.54
N ILE A 71 14.94 -20.98 13.93
CA ILE A 71 14.97 -20.78 12.47
C ILE A 71 15.84 -21.89 11.86
N PRO A 72 15.28 -22.74 10.98
CA PRO A 72 16.06 -23.80 10.35
C PRO A 72 17.15 -23.25 9.45
N ASP A 73 18.20 -24.04 9.27
CA ASP A 73 19.17 -23.81 8.21
C ASP A 73 18.50 -23.90 6.83
N ALA A 74 19.07 -23.23 5.84
CA ALA A 74 18.47 -23.13 4.50
C ALA A 74 18.15 -24.51 3.88
N SER A 75 18.97 -25.53 4.13
CA SER A 75 18.75 -26.90 3.66
C SER A 75 17.62 -27.64 4.37
N GLU A 76 17.17 -27.17 5.53
CA GLU A 76 16.18 -27.82 6.38
C GLU A 76 14.81 -27.14 6.34
N GLU A 77 14.70 -25.94 5.77
CA GLU A 77 13.48 -25.12 5.71
C GLU A 77 12.27 -25.94 5.20
N ALA A 78 12.45 -26.71 4.12
CA ALA A 78 11.39 -27.55 3.56
C ALA A 78 10.99 -28.74 4.45
N ALA A 79 11.92 -29.29 5.23
CA ALA A 79 11.63 -30.39 6.15
C ALA A 79 10.86 -29.87 7.37
N VAL A 80 11.26 -28.71 7.91
CA VAL A 80 10.59 -28.05 9.03
C VAL A 80 9.18 -27.60 8.65
N ALA A 81 8.99 -27.04 7.45
CA ALA A 81 7.67 -26.62 6.98
C ALA A 81 6.62 -27.75 7.00
N ARG A 82 7.04 -29.02 6.83
CA ARG A 82 6.12 -30.19 6.89
C ARG A 82 5.79 -30.64 8.31
N GLN A 83 6.57 -30.23 9.30
CA GLN A 83 6.42 -30.64 10.70
C GLN A 83 5.68 -29.58 11.53
N VAL A 84 5.81 -28.32 11.14
CA VAL A 84 5.15 -27.19 11.82
C VAL A 84 3.64 -27.27 11.59
N LYS A 85 2.88 -27.18 12.68
CA LYS A 85 1.41 -27.22 12.65
C LYS A 85 0.84 -25.82 12.56
N LEU A 86 -0.21 -25.67 11.74
CA LEU A 86 -1.05 -24.50 11.77
C LEU A 86 -1.91 -24.51 13.05
N ILE A 87 -1.99 -23.37 13.72
CA ILE A 87 -2.73 -23.15 14.96
C ILE A 87 -3.79 -22.07 14.78
N ASN A 88 -4.87 -22.18 15.54
CA ASN A 88 -5.85 -21.12 15.66
C ASN A 88 -5.40 -20.15 16.75
N LEU A 89 -5.43 -18.85 16.48
CA LEU A 89 -5.21 -17.84 17.50
C LEU A 89 -6.55 -17.47 18.15
N PRO A 90 -6.60 -17.27 19.47
CA PRO A 90 -7.82 -16.83 20.13
C PRO A 90 -8.25 -15.46 19.59
N SER A 91 -9.56 -15.28 19.40
CA SER A 91 -10.16 -14.06 18.82
C SER A 91 -9.96 -12.79 19.65
N THR A 92 -9.52 -12.95 20.89
CA THR A 92 -9.20 -11.88 21.84
C THR A 92 -8.09 -12.40 22.75
N PHE A 93 -6.84 -12.10 22.43
CA PHE A 93 -5.79 -12.24 23.43
C PHE A 93 -5.64 -10.89 24.13
N GLU A 94 -6.14 -10.80 25.37
CA GLU A 94 -5.69 -9.79 26.32
C GLU A 94 -4.30 -10.25 26.81
N ALA A 95 -3.23 -9.66 26.29
CA ALA A 95 -1.89 -9.90 26.79
C ALA A 95 -1.72 -9.25 28.18
N GLY A 96 -2.28 -9.88 29.22
CA GLY A 96 -2.07 -9.55 30.63
C GLY A 96 -2.16 -8.05 30.98
N LYS A 97 -1.35 -7.61 31.95
CA LYS A 97 -1.31 -6.22 32.44
C LYS A 97 -0.93 -5.18 31.38
N LEU A 98 -0.36 -5.60 30.25
CA LEU A 98 0.12 -4.70 29.19
C LEU A 98 -0.99 -4.25 28.24
N LYS A 99 -2.20 -4.84 28.28
CA LYS A 99 -3.36 -4.46 27.45
C LYS A 99 -3.03 -4.28 25.96
N VAL A 100 -2.00 -4.94 25.44
CA VAL A 100 -1.63 -4.82 24.03
C VAL A 100 -2.57 -5.71 23.23
N PRO A 101 -3.39 -5.16 22.31
CA PRO A 101 -4.24 -5.98 21.46
C PRO A 101 -3.33 -6.78 20.54
N THR A 102 -3.20 -8.08 20.78
CA THR A 102 -2.31 -8.91 19.94
C THR A 102 -3.06 -9.61 18.82
N HIS A 103 -4.37 -9.88 18.96
CA HIS A 103 -5.30 -10.29 17.91
C HIS A 103 -6.73 -9.94 18.30
N ALA A 104 -7.44 -9.20 17.44
CA ALA A 104 -8.86 -8.93 17.61
C ALA A 104 -9.57 -8.98 16.25
N LEU A 105 -9.57 -10.15 15.63
CA LEU A 105 -10.47 -10.39 14.50
C LEU A 105 -11.76 -10.99 15.05
N GLY A 106 -12.90 -10.37 14.71
CA GLY A 106 -14.22 -10.88 15.07
C GLY A 106 -14.43 -12.32 14.60
N ALA A 107 -15.32 -13.07 15.26
CA ALA A 107 -15.54 -14.49 14.96
C ALA A 107 -15.87 -14.77 13.48
N ASN A 108 -16.57 -13.84 12.81
CA ASN A 108 -16.90 -13.90 11.38
C ASN A 108 -15.66 -13.78 10.45
N LEU A 109 -14.54 -13.30 10.98
CA LEU A 109 -13.27 -13.19 10.28
C LEU A 109 -12.35 -14.39 10.55
N ASN A 110 -12.72 -15.31 11.45
CA ASN A 110 -11.94 -16.51 11.73
C ASN A 110 -12.35 -17.67 10.81
N GLY A 111 -11.58 -17.84 9.74
CA GLY A 111 -11.70 -18.93 8.76
C GLY A 111 -10.93 -20.20 9.12
N PHE A 112 -10.29 -20.30 10.29
CA PHE A 112 -9.49 -21.48 10.65
C PHE A 112 -10.28 -22.80 10.61
N SER A 113 -11.57 -22.74 10.94
CA SER A 113 -12.47 -23.92 10.87
C SER A 113 -12.71 -24.45 9.44
N LEU A 114 -12.30 -23.71 8.41
CA LEU A 114 -12.37 -24.12 7.01
C LEU A 114 -11.15 -24.92 6.56
N ILE A 115 -10.11 -24.99 7.38
CA ILE A 115 -8.80 -25.51 6.97
C ILE A 115 -8.71 -27.00 7.32
N GLU A 116 -8.70 -27.83 6.28
CA GLU A 116 -8.36 -29.24 6.40
C GLU A 116 -6.85 -29.43 6.63
N GLU A 117 -6.45 -30.58 7.17
CA GLU A 117 -5.04 -30.85 7.53
C GLU A 117 -4.07 -30.68 6.35
N ALA A 118 -4.45 -31.14 5.15
CA ALA A 118 -3.64 -30.98 3.95
C ALA A 118 -3.49 -29.50 3.55
N THR A 119 -4.58 -28.72 3.63
CA THR A 119 -4.58 -27.28 3.39
C THR A 119 -3.71 -26.56 4.43
N ALA A 120 -3.75 -27.00 5.69
CA ALA A 120 -2.94 -26.43 6.76
C ALA A 120 -1.44 -26.56 6.48
N ALA A 121 -0.98 -27.76 6.11
CA ALA A 121 0.42 -28.00 5.76
C ALA A 121 0.84 -27.16 4.53
N GLY A 122 -0.03 -27.05 3.53
CA GLY A 122 0.24 -26.23 2.35
C GLY A 122 0.36 -24.73 2.66
N LEU A 123 -0.47 -24.18 3.57
CA LEU A 123 -0.38 -22.79 4.01
C LEU A 123 0.95 -22.48 4.73
N VAL A 124 1.41 -23.39 5.58
CA VAL A 124 2.73 -23.28 6.25
C VAL A 124 3.85 -23.33 5.21
N GLN A 125 3.81 -24.32 4.31
CA GLN A 125 4.80 -24.46 3.23
C GLN A 125 4.88 -23.22 2.35
N GLN A 126 3.74 -22.73 1.85
CA GLN A 126 3.68 -21.53 1.01
C GLN A 126 4.30 -20.31 1.72
N SER A 127 3.95 -20.11 3.00
CA SER A 127 4.46 -18.98 3.78
C SER A 127 5.97 -19.07 3.99
N MET A 128 6.49 -20.25 4.35
CA MET A 128 7.92 -20.49 4.52
C MET A 128 8.71 -20.29 3.22
N LEU A 129 8.17 -20.73 2.08
CA LEU A 129 8.78 -20.51 0.76
C LEU A 129 8.88 -19.02 0.43
N THR A 130 7.80 -18.25 0.61
CA THR A 130 7.82 -16.79 0.40
C THR A 130 8.82 -16.11 1.34
N MET A 131 8.85 -16.47 2.62
CA MET A 131 9.80 -15.91 3.59
C MET A 131 11.26 -16.23 3.23
N SER A 132 11.53 -17.43 2.72
CA SER A 132 12.86 -17.84 2.25
C SER A 132 13.30 -17.03 1.04
N GLN A 133 12.46 -16.99 0.00
CA GLN A 133 12.71 -16.22 -1.22
C GLN A 133 12.85 -14.72 -0.95
N ALA A 134 12.17 -14.22 0.08
CA ALA A 134 12.29 -12.84 0.54
C ALA A 134 13.46 -12.57 1.50
N HIS A 135 14.36 -13.54 1.71
CA HIS A 135 15.50 -13.47 2.65
C HIS A 135 15.12 -13.15 4.11
N GLN A 136 13.85 -13.32 4.49
CA GLN A 136 13.38 -13.06 5.85
C GLN A 136 13.89 -14.14 6.80
N LEU A 137 13.87 -15.41 6.39
CA LEU A 137 14.45 -16.50 7.17
C LEU A 137 15.97 -16.32 7.34
N GLU A 138 16.67 -15.86 6.30
CA GLU A 138 18.10 -15.56 6.38
C GLU A 138 18.39 -14.43 7.38
N TYR A 139 17.59 -13.36 7.37
CA TYR A 139 17.69 -12.29 8.36
C TYR A 139 17.44 -12.80 9.77
N LEU A 140 16.40 -13.62 9.98
CA LEU A 140 16.06 -14.16 11.29
C LEU A 140 17.16 -15.09 11.83
N ARG A 141 17.85 -15.85 10.96
CA ARG A 141 19.04 -16.62 11.34
C ARG A 141 20.18 -15.70 11.76
N LYS A 142 20.53 -14.71 10.94
CA LYS A 142 21.68 -13.83 11.16
C LYS A 142 21.51 -12.89 12.36
N SER A 143 20.33 -12.35 12.57
CA SER A 143 20.01 -11.48 13.72
C SER A 143 20.05 -12.21 15.05
N GLY A 144 19.87 -13.54 15.05
CA GLY A 144 19.89 -14.36 16.26
C GLY A 144 18.79 -13.98 17.27
N ILE A 145 17.67 -13.43 16.78
CA ILE A 145 16.49 -13.05 17.59
C ILE A 145 15.85 -14.29 18.22
N VAL A 146 15.68 -15.35 17.42
CA VAL A 146 14.92 -16.54 17.80
C VAL A 146 15.70 -17.42 18.78
N GLY A 147 15.04 -17.90 19.83
CA GLY A 147 15.65 -18.72 20.88
C GLY A 147 16.20 -17.91 22.07
N LYS A 148 16.32 -16.58 21.98
CA LYS A 148 16.75 -15.69 23.08
C LYS A 148 15.58 -15.09 23.87
N GLY A 149 14.60 -15.92 24.20
CA GLY A 149 13.34 -15.47 24.81
C GLY A 149 12.32 -14.90 23.80
N TRP A 150 12.61 -15.03 22.50
CA TRP A 150 11.70 -14.72 21.41
C TRP A 150 11.46 -15.93 20.52
N LYS A 151 10.25 -16.03 19.99
CA LYS A 151 9.86 -16.93 18.90
C LYS A 151 9.22 -16.10 17.78
N ILE A 152 9.11 -16.69 16.59
CA ILE A 152 8.41 -16.04 15.47
C ILE A 152 7.01 -16.62 15.36
N LEU A 153 6.02 -15.74 15.32
CA LEU A 153 4.64 -16.08 15.00
C LEU A 153 4.36 -15.57 13.58
N VAL A 154 3.97 -16.48 12.70
CA VAL A 154 3.58 -16.16 11.32
C VAL A 154 2.07 -16.33 11.21
N GLU A 155 1.37 -15.24 11.01
CA GLU A 155 -0.07 -15.26 10.78
C GLU A 155 -0.38 -15.24 9.30
N ILE A 156 -1.45 -15.92 8.92
CA ILE A 156 -1.87 -16.04 7.52
C ILE A 156 -3.31 -15.56 7.42
N HIS A 157 -3.51 -14.54 6.58
CA HIS A 157 -4.81 -14.02 6.21
C HIS A 157 -5.05 -14.25 4.72
N TYR A 158 -6.29 -14.55 4.36
CA TYR A 158 -6.74 -14.65 3.00
C TYR A 158 -7.69 -13.49 2.69
N TYR A 159 -7.24 -12.62 1.79
CA TYR A 159 -8.05 -11.53 1.25
C TYR A 159 -8.71 -12.00 -0.03
N ARG A 160 -10.05 -11.95 -0.04
CA ARG A 160 -10.89 -12.33 -1.18
C ARG A 160 -11.21 -11.13 -2.05
N GLU A 161 -11.46 -10.00 -1.41
CA GLU A 161 -11.77 -8.75 -2.06
C GLU A 161 -11.22 -7.63 -1.17
N ARG A 162 -10.45 -6.73 -1.76
CA ARG A 162 -9.93 -5.57 -1.02
C ARG A 162 -10.93 -4.43 -1.15
N ASN A 163 -11.44 -3.97 -0.01
CA ASN A 163 -12.17 -2.71 0.03
C ASN A 163 -11.23 -1.59 -0.44
N GLN A 164 -11.61 -0.92 -1.53
CA GLN A 164 -10.78 0.10 -2.18
C GLN A 164 -10.82 1.46 -1.45
N ILE A 165 -11.60 1.59 -0.37
CA ILE A 165 -11.94 2.88 0.25
C ILE A 165 -10.81 3.45 1.13
N THR A 166 -9.81 2.67 1.54
CA THR A 166 -8.70 3.21 2.35
C THR A 166 -7.61 3.83 1.49
N HIS A 167 -7.45 5.15 1.64
CA HIS A 167 -6.62 6.02 0.80
C HIS A 167 -5.49 6.73 1.56
N GLU A 168 -5.13 6.23 2.74
CA GLU A 168 -4.08 6.82 3.57
C GLU A 168 -2.92 5.86 3.78
N PHE A 169 -1.72 6.45 3.89
CA PHE A 169 -0.56 5.72 4.36
C PHE A 169 -0.81 5.20 5.77
N HIS A 170 -0.41 3.96 6.01
CA HIS A 170 -0.55 3.33 7.30
C HIS A 170 0.64 2.42 7.60
N LYS A 171 0.77 2.11 8.89
CA LYS A 171 1.45 0.91 9.37
C LYS A 171 0.44 -0.21 9.46
N ASP A 172 0.85 -1.42 9.09
CA ASP A 172 -0.05 -2.57 9.16
C ASP A 172 -0.30 -3.00 10.60
N THR A 173 0.60 -2.66 11.53
CA THR A 173 0.59 -3.22 12.88
C THR A 173 0.85 -2.23 14.00
N TYR A 174 0.60 -2.71 15.22
CA TYR A 174 0.89 -2.07 16.49
C TYR A 174 2.37 -2.15 16.87
N GLY A 175 3.29 -2.12 15.90
CA GLY A 175 4.72 -2.18 16.17
C GLY A 175 5.25 -3.57 16.53
N GLN A 176 4.57 -4.64 16.13
CA GLN A 176 4.95 -6.02 16.48
C GLN A 176 5.39 -6.86 15.28
N THR A 177 5.20 -6.33 14.07
CA THR A 177 5.50 -7.02 12.84
C THR A 177 6.87 -6.62 12.32
N LEU A 178 7.68 -7.63 12.05
CA LEU A 178 8.97 -7.45 11.41
C LEU A 178 8.77 -7.33 9.90
N PHE A 179 8.01 -8.27 9.33
CA PHE A 179 7.84 -8.40 7.88
C PHE A 179 6.39 -8.65 7.48
N VAL A 180 6.04 -8.16 6.31
CA VAL A 180 4.76 -8.42 5.65
C VAL A 180 5.03 -9.05 4.29
N ASN A 181 4.27 -10.08 3.94
CA ASN A 181 4.24 -10.64 2.58
C ASN A 181 2.83 -10.61 2.04
N LEU A 182 2.67 -10.22 0.77
CA LEU A 182 1.41 -10.21 0.04
C LEU A 182 1.58 -11.05 -1.23
N ASN A 183 1.01 -12.25 -1.26
CA ASN A 183 1.08 -13.20 -2.38
C ASN A 183 -0.21 -13.10 -3.21
N TYR A 184 -0.14 -12.50 -4.38
CA TYR A 184 -1.31 -12.19 -5.20
C TYR A 184 -1.74 -13.34 -6.08
N ASP A 185 -3.04 -13.44 -6.29
CA ASP A 185 -3.68 -14.32 -7.25
C ASP A 185 -4.27 -13.48 -8.38
N SER A 186 -3.41 -13.15 -9.35
CA SER A 186 -3.73 -12.35 -10.53
C SER A 186 -3.17 -13.00 -11.79
N ASP A 187 -3.93 -12.98 -12.88
CA ASP A 187 -3.51 -13.52 -14.18
C ASP A 187 -2.68 -12.52 -15.02
N HIS A 188 -2.50 -11.30 -14.52
CA HIS A 188 -1.73 -10.23 -15.14
C HIS A 188 -0.94 -9.45 -14.06
N ALA A 189 0.02 -8.64 -14.51
CA ALA A 189 0.77 -7.75 -13.63
C ALA A 189 -0.12 -6.63 -13.09
N ILE A 190 -0.02 -6.32 -11.80
CA ILE A 190 -0.84 -5.34 -11.10
C ILE A 190 0.00 -4.27 -10.43
N SER A 191 -0.57 -3.09 -10.22
CA SER A 191 0.03 -2.09 -9.33
C SER A 191 0.07 -2.61 -7.90
N GLY A 192 1.28 -2.70 -7.35
CA GLY A 192 1.58 -2.97 -5.96
C GLY A 192 1.44 -1.74 -5.06
N PRO A 193 1.68 -1.90 -3.75
CA PRO A 193 1.48 -0.83 -2.78
C PRO A 193 2.34 0.38 -3.13
N GLU A 194 1.81 1.57 -2.85
CA GLU A 194 2.63 2.76 -2.79
C GLU A 194 3.27 2.84 -1.41
N TYR A 195 4.52 3.29 -1.36
CA TYR A 195 5.27 3.32 -0.11
C TYR A 195 6.22 4.51 -0.01
N ILE A 196 6.45 4.93 1.21
CA ILE A 196 7.47 5.90 1.61
C ILE A 196 8.53 5.11 2.37
N LEU A 197 9.75 5.11 1.84
CA LEU A 197 10.90 4.48 2.47
C LEU A 197 11.50 5.39 3.53
N ASN A 198 11.83 4.85 4.70
CA ASN A 198 12.43 5.58 5.82
C ASN A 198 11.65 6.85 6.21
N PRO A 199 10.34 6.75 6.50
CA PRO A 199 9.56 7.90 6.92
C PRO A 199 10.11 8.47 8.25
N PRO A 200 9.86 9.76 8.55
CA PRO A 200 10.25 10.34 9.83
C PRO A 200 9.69 9.52 11.00
N PRO A 201 10.48 9.29 12.07
CA PRO A 201 9.99 8.59 13.25
C PRO A 201 8.88 9.39 13.93
N VAL A 202 8.00 8.67 14.62
CA VAL A 202 6.91 9.23 15.42
C VAL A 202 7.15 8.80 16.86
N ASP A 203 7.39 9.74 17.76
CA ASP A 203 7.89 9.46 19.11
C ASP A 203 7.02 8.43 19.87
N GLU A 204 5.70 8.55 19.79
CA GLU A 204 4.78 7.59 20.42
C GLU A 204 4.92 6.16 19.85
N HIS A 205 5.13 6.05 18.53
CA HIS A 205 5.35 4.76 17.87
C HIS A 205 6.73 4.18 18.19
N GLU A 206 7.76 5.02 18.28
CA GLU A 206 9.11 4.59 18.65
C GLU A 206 9.14 4.00 20.07
N LEU A 207 8.40 4.60 21.00
CA LEU A 207 8.20 4.03 22.34
C LEU A 207 7.50 2.67 22.27
N GLN A 208 6.46 2.55 21.45
CA GLN A 208 5.71 1.31 21.28
C GLN A 208 6.55 0.16 20.70
N ILE A 209 7.34 0.41 19.66
CA ILE A 209 8.21 -0.62 19.08
C ILE A 209 9.37 -0.98 20.03
N ALA A 210 9.85 -0.02 20.83
CA ALA A 210 10.91 -0.28 21.81
C ALA A 210 10.48 -1.28 22.90
N GLU A 211 9.18 -1.29 23.25
CA GLU A 211 8.61 -2.23 24.22
C GLU A 211 8.32 -3.61 23.60
N SER A 212 7.93 -3.63 22.33
CA SER A 212 7.30 -4.79 21.71
C SER A 212 8.18 -5.56 20.73
N LEU A 213 9.29 -4.97 20.24
CA LEU A 213 10.23 -5.63 19.33
C LEU A 213 11.55 -6.07 20.03
N PRO A 214 12.25 -7.08 19.47
CA PRO A 214 13.58 -7.46 19.92
C PRO A 214 14.59 -6.33 19.76
N LYS A 215 15.50 -6.19 20.72
CA LYS A 215 16.56 -5.16 20.70
C LYS A 215 17.47 -5.30 19.49
N GLU A 216 17.76 -6.54 19.08
CA GLU A 216 18.57 -6.85 17.91
C GLU A 216 17.94 -6.25 16.63
N PHE A 217 16.63 -6.41 16.45
CA PHE A 217 15.92 -5.82 15.31
C PHE A 217 15.93 -4.29 15.38
N LEU A 218 15.70 -3.71 16.56
CA LEU A 218 15.70 -2.25 16.74
C LEU A 218 17.07 -1.65 16.44
N ASN A 219 18.15 -2.28 16.88
CA ASN A 219 19.52 -1.84 16.58
C ASN A 219 19.77 -1.84 15.06
N ASP A 220 19.42 -2.93 14.39
CA ASP A 220 19.56 -3.05 12.94
C ASP A 220 18.71 -1.99 12.21
N LEU A 221 17.44 -1.81 12.65
CA LEU A 221 16.54 -0.81 12.09
C LEU A 221 17.10 0.61 12.24
N HIS A 222 17.58 1.00 13.42
CA HIS A 222 18.18 2.31 13.63
C HIS A 222 19.41 2.52 12.75
N TRP A 223 20.25 1.48 12.60
CA TRP A 223 21.39 1.54 11.68
C TRP A 223 20.94 1.75 10.23
N VAL A 224 19.95 0.97 9.77
CA VAL A 224 19.37 1.06 8.42
C VAL A 224 18.78 2.44 8.15
N ARG A 225 18.01 3.00 9.09
CA ARG A 225 17.43 4.34 8.97
C ARG A 225 18.52 5.42 8.84
N GLY A 226 19.66 5.23 9.50
CA GLY A 226 20.84 6.09 9.34
C GLY A 226 21.49 6.03 7.96
N GLN A 227 21.32 4.93 7.22
CA GLN A 227 21.85 4.77 5.86
C GLN A 227 20.91 5.29 4.76
N LEU A 228 19.59 5.28 4.98
CA LEU A 228 18.59 5.53 3.93
C LEU A 228 18.30 7.01 3.62
N GLY A 229 18.74 7.95 4.48
CA GLY A 229 18.48 9.39 4.32
C GLY A 229 17.00 9.76 4.48
N GLU A 230 16.67 11.06 4.35
CA GLU A 230 15.27 11.53 4.41
C GLU A 230 14.49 11.12 3.15
N PRO A 231 13.18 10.82 3.26
CA PRO A 231 12.37 10.42 2.11
C PRO A 231 12.17 11.60 1.15
N THR A 232 12.39 11.35 -0.14
CA THR A 232 12.18 12.35 -1.21
C THR A 232 11.02 12.00 -2.15
N GLU A 233 10.52 10.76 -2.07
CA GLU A 233 9.50 10.25 -2.98
C GLU A 233 8.55 9.24 -2.34
N ILE A 234 7.35 9.16 -2.92
CA ILE A 234 6.41 8.05 -2.81
C ILE A 234 6.72 7.11 -3.96
N SER A 235 7.27 5.95 -3.63
CA SER A 235 7.57 4.90 -4.58
C SER A 235 6.34 4.02 -4.81
N MET A 236 6.36 3.27 -5.92
CA MET A 236 5.37 2.23 -6.18
C MET A 236 6.03 0.97 -6.69
N SER A 237 5.33 -0.14 -6.54
CA SER A 237 5.75 -1.43 -7.06
C SER A 237 4.83 -1.87 -8.20
N THR A 238 5.35 -2.65 -9.15
CA THR A 238 4.56 -3.41 -10.13
C THR A 238 4.76 -4.88 -9.82
N ILE A 239 3.69 -5.58 -9.47
CA ILE A 239 3.73 -6.98 -9.06
C ILE A 239 3.43 -7.83 -10.31
N PRO A 240 4.27 -8.82 -10.67
CA PRO A 240 4.00 -9.68 -11.81
C PRO A 240 2.73 -10.53 -11.60
N ALA A 241 2.25 -11.18 -12.66
CA ALA A 241 1.11 -12.08 -12.57
C ALA A 241 1.38 -13.18 -11.54
N ASN A 242 0.48 -13.34 -10.58
CA ASN A 242 0.63 -14.23 -9.43
C ASN A 242 1.91 -13.99 -8.61
N GLY A 243 2.50 -12.80 -8.69
CA GLY A 243 3.69 -12.45 -7.94
C GLY A 243 3.39 -12.16 -6.47
N TYR A 244 4.43 -11.81 -5.74
CA TYR A 244 4.31 -11.30 -4.38
C TYR A 244 5.10 -10.00 -4.19
N VAL A 245 4.74 -9.29 -3.13
CA VAL A 245 5.57 -8.22 -2.55
C VAL A 245 5.83 -8.52 -1.08
N ALA A 246 7.09 -8.34 -0.66
CA ALA A 246 7.55 -8.54 0.70
C ALA A 246 8.28 -7.29 1.19
N PHE A 247 8.06 -6.87 2.43
CA PHE A 247 8.71 -5.67 2.98
C PHE A 247 8.85 -5.70 4.50
N VAL A 248 9.75 -4.87 5.01
CA VAL A 248 9.91 -4.60 6.44
C VAL A 248 8.86 -3.56 6.86
N ASP A 249 7.92 -3.93 7.73
CA ASP A 249 6.82 -3.04 8.14
C ASP A 249 7.39 -1.75 8.75
N GLU A 250 8.42 -1.85 9.58
CA GLU A 250 9.02 -0.70 10.28
C GLU A 250 9.90 0.21 9.42
N ALA A 251 10.29 -0.23 8.22
CA ALA A 251 11.11 0.57 7.30
C ALA A 251 10.29 1.46 6.35
N ILE A 252 8.99 1.20 6.21
CA ILE A 252 8.14 1.93 5.25
C ILE A 252 6.83 2.41 5.88
N HIS A 253 6.22 3.43 5.30
CA HIS A 253 4.77 3.62 5.36
C HIS A 253 4.18 3.21 4.03
N HIS A 254 3.08 2.49 4.01
CA HIS A 254 2.50 2.00 2.77
C HIS A 254 1.01 2.26 2.70
N MET A 255 0.45 2.21 1.49
CA MET A 255 -0.99 2.28 1.28
C MET A 255 -1.44 1.32 0.21
N THR A 256 -2.76 1.09 0.21
CA THR A 256 -3.44 0.38 -0.87
C THR A 256 -3.07 1.02 -2.22
N PRO A 257 -2.71 0.22 -3.23
CA PRO A 257 -2.43 0.76 -4.56
C PRO A 257 -3.61 1.60 -5.05
N HIS A 258 -3.35 2.86 -5.40
CA HIS A 258 -4.32 3.68 -6.10
C HIS A 258 -4.23 3.41 -7.61
N TYR A 259 -5.37 3.03 -8.19
CA TYR A 259 -5.50 2.85 -9.64
C TYR A 259 -5.33 4.18 -10.36
N GLY A 260 -4.64 4.17 -11.51
CA GLY A 260 -4.56 5.34 -12.41
C GLY A 260 -3.84 6.58 -11.87
N GLY A 261 -3.35 6.54 -10.62
CA GLY A 261 -2.64 7.62 -9.96
C GLY A 261 -3.52 8.64 -9.22
N ARG A 262 -2.94 9.78 -8.83
CA ARG A 262 -3.70 10.89 -8.22
C ARG A 262 -4.68 11.47 -9.23
N ALA A 263 -5.91 11.66 -8.80
CA ALA A 263 -7.02 12.19 -9.59
C ALA A 263 -7.87 13.11 -8.73
N VAL A 264 -8.44 14.16 -9.32
CA VAL A 264 -9.28 15.11 -8.60
C VAL A 264 -10.64 15.22 -9.24
N LYS A 265 -11.65 15.57 -8.46
CA LYS A 265 -12.98 15.86 -8.95
C LYS A 265 -13.03 17.20 -9.68
N GLY A 266 -13.94 17.36 -10.63
CA GLY A 266 -14.12 18.63 -11.37
C GLY A 266 -14.32 19.85 -10.46
N ASN A 267 -15.02 19.70 -9.34
CA ASN A 267 -15.21 20.78 -8.37
C ASN A 267 -13.93 21.17 -7.60
N GLU A 268 -12.99 20.24 -7.42
CA GLU A 268 -11.67 20.50 -6.86
C GLU A 268 -10.82 21.29 -7.86
N VAL A 269 -10.93 20.96 -9.16
CA VAL A 269 -10.30 21.72 -10.24
C VAL A 269 -10.84 23.15 -10.28
N ASP A 270 -12.17 23.35 -10.21
CA ASP A 270 -12.77 24.69 -10.15
C ASP A 270 -12.20 25.54 -9.01
N SER A 271 -12.20 24.97 -7.80
CA SER A 271 -11.69 25.65 -6.60
C SER A 271 -10.22 26.04 -6.76
N PHE A 272 -9.41 25.15 -7.34
CA PHE A 272 -8.01 25.41 -7.62
C PHE A 272 -7.80 26.50 -8.69
N LEU A 273 -8.57 26.48 -9.78
CA LEU A 273 -8.50 27.50 -10.83
C LEU A 273 -8.85 28.89 -10.29
N LYS A 274 -9.86 28.98 -9.42
CA LYS A 274 -10.25 30.23 -8.74
C LYS A 274 -9.14 30.78 -7.87
N LYS A 275 -8.48 29.91 -7.10
CA LYS A 275 -7.31 30.27 -6.29
C LYS A 275 -6.13 30.73 -7.15
N LEU A 276 -5.87 30.05 -8.27
CA LEU A 276 -4.70 30.29 -9.11
C LEU A 276 -4.85 31.50 -10.06
N PHE A 277 -6.03 31.70 -10.63
CA PHE A 277 -6.30 32.70 -11.67
C PHE A 277 -7.29 33.79 -11.27
N GLY A 278 -7.93 33.67 -10.10
CA GLY A 278 -8.94 34.58 -9.57
C GLY A 278 -10.35 34.28 -10.07
N ASP A 279 -11.34 34.49 -9.19
CA ASP A 279 -12.76 34.21 -9.46
C ASP A 279 -13.28 34.89 -10.74
N LYS A 280 -12.89 36.15 -10.96
CA LYS A 280 -13.31 36.92 -12.13
C LYS A 280 -12.91 36.24 -13.45
N THR A 281 -11.70 35.68 -13.50
CA THR A 281 -11.16 35.02 -14.69
C THR A 281 -11.90 33.71 -14.96
N VAL A 282 -12.14 32.92 -13.90
CA VAL A 282 -12.85 31.64 -14.00
C VAL A 282 -14.32 31.86 -14.39
N GLU A 283 -14.99 32.87 -13.83
CA GLU A 283 -16.39 33.14 -14.16
C GLU A 283 -16.57 33.72 -15.57
N ASP A 284 -15.60 34.50 -16.07
CA ASP A 284 -15.57 34.92 -17.48
C ASP A 284 -15.49 33.70 -18.42
N ALA A 285 -14.55 32.78 -18.15
CA ALA A 285 -14.41 31.54 -18.91
C ALA A 285 -15.67 30.67 -18.85
N ARG A 286 -16.30 30.57 -17.66
CA ARG A 286 -17.55 29.81 -17.47
C ARG A 286 -18.73 30.44 -18.23
N GLN A 287 -18.87 31.76 -18.17
CA GLN A 287 -19.87 32.48 -18.95
C GLN A 287 -19.67 32.23 -20.45
N ALA A 288 -18.43 32.39 -20.94
CA ALA A 288 -18.08 32.12 -22.32
C ALA A 288 -18.40 30.67 -22.73
N TYR A 289 -18.14 29.69 -21.84
CA TYR A 289 -18.38 28.28 -22.11
C TYR A 289 -19.87 27.99 -22.25
N ARG A 290 -20.71 28.58 -21.38
CA ARG A 290 -22.18 28.46 -21.47
C ARG A 290 -22.74 29.10 -22.74
N GLU A 291 -22.29 30.31 -23.08
CA GLU A 291 -22.73 31.00 -24.30
C GLU A 291 -22.34 30.22 -25.57
N PHE A 292 -21.11 29.69 -25.60
CA PHE A 292 -20.63 28.84 -26.69
C PHE A 292 -21.41 27.52 -26.80
N ARG A 293 -21.68 26.83 -25.68
CA ARG A 293 -22.47 25.59 -25.66
C ARG A 293 -23.95 25.82 -25.99
N TRP A 294 -24.52 26.96 -25.60
CA TRP A 294 -25.89 27.33 -25.95
C TRP A 294 -26.05 27.45 -27.48
N GLN A 295 -25.07 28.08 -28.14
CA GLN A 295 -25.02 28.16 -29.61
C GLN A 295 -25.02 26.77 -30.27
N ASP A 296 -24.47 25.75 -29.60
CA ASP A 296 -24.42 24.37 -30.10
C ASP A 296 -25.70 23.57 -29.85
N SER A 297 -26.36 23.80 -28.70
CA SER A 297 -27.56 23.05 -28.31
C SER A 297 -28.81 23.45 -29.10
N ASP A 298 -28.83 24.65 -29.68
CA ASP A 298 -29.90 25.17 -30.55
C ASP A 298 -29.93 24.49 -31.95
N ALA A 299 -29.50 23.22 -32.05
CA ALA A 299 -29.36 22.46 -33.28
C ALA A 299 -30.66 22.32 -34.12
N ILE A 300 -31.84 22.53 -33.51
CA ILE A 300 -33.13 22.54 -34.21
C ILE A 300 -33.32 23.84 -35.02
N SER A 301 -32.84 24.99 -34.54
CA SER A 301 -32.81 26.25 -35.30
C SER A 301 -31.52 26.40 -36.13
N ALA A 302 -30.42 25.74 -35.73
CA ALA A 302 -29.14 25.75 -36.44
C ALA A 302 -29.19 25.13 -37.84
N LYS A 303 -30.12 24.19 -38.11
CA LYS A 303 -30.33 23.66 -39.48
C LYS A 303 -30.89 24.71 -40.46
N LEU A 304 -31.60 25.73 -39.96
CA LEU A 304 -32.10 26.84 -40.77
C LEU A 304 -31.09 28.00 -40.87
N TRP A 305 -30.24 28.20 -39.85
CA TRP A 305 -29.28 29.31 -39.77
C TRP A 305 -27.84 28.98 -40.21
N SER A 306 -27.50 27.70 -40.39
CA SER A 306 -26.14 27.25 -40.81
C SER A 306 -25.71 27.74 -42.21
N VAL A 307 -26.63 28.34 -42.98
CA VAL A 307 -26.34 28.90 -44.30
C VAL A 307 -25.86 30.36 -44.23
N VAL A 308 -26.03 31.07 -43.09
CA VAL A 308 -25.87 32.55 -43.08
C VAL A 308 -24.96 33.10 -41.97
N SER A 309 -24.62 32.36 -40.91
CA SER A 309 -23.70 32.85 -39.88
C SER A 309 -22.56 31.88 -39.56
N ALA A 310 -21.32 32.34 -39.73
CA ALA A 310 -20.14 31.61 -39.29
C ALA A 310 -20.19 31.46 -37.76
N ARG A 311 -20.05 30.23 -37.28
CA ARG A 311 -20.00 29.92 -35.85
C ARG A 311 -18.84 30.68 -35.21
N LYS A 312 -19.12 31.42 -34.13
CA LYS A 312 -18.08 32.17 -33.42
C LYS A 312 -17.16 31.19 -32.69
N PRO A 313 -15.82 31.34 -32.78
CA PRO A 313 -14.91 30.55 -31.97
C PRO A 313 -15.09 30.88 -30.48
N PHE A 314 -14.80 29.91 -29.59
CA PHE A 314 -14.89 30.10 -28.13
C PHE A 314 -14.18 31.37 -27.64
N GLY A 315 -13.01 31.70 -28.20
CA GLY A 315 -12.25 32.89 -27.84
C GLY A 315 -12.95 34.24 -28.08
N ASP A 316 -14.01 34.28 -28.90
CA ASP A 316 -14.80 35.51 -29.11
C ASP A 316 -15.79 35.78 -27.98
N PHE A 317 -16.03 34.79 -27.11
CA PHE A 317 -16.88 34.92 -25.93
C PHE A 317 -16.10 35.32 -24.66
N LEU A 318 -14.77 35.21 -24.69
CA LEU A 318 -13.89 35.59 -23.57
C LEU A 318 -13.71 37.11 -23.50
N LYS A 319 -13.82 37.69 -22.30
CA LYS A 319 -13.67 39.15 -22.08
C LYS A 319 -12.37 39.50 -21.36
N VAL A 320 -11.90 38.62 -20.50
CA VAL A 320 -10.73 38.84 -19.64
C VAL A 320 -9.53 38.03 -20.12
N ILE A 321 -9.78 36.83 -20.65
CA ILE A 321 -8.75 35.89 -21.08
C ILE A 321 -8.28 36.21 -22.49
N ALA A 322 -6.96 36.15 -22.73
CA ALA A 322 -6.39 36.31 -24.05
C ALA A 322 -6.91 35.22 -25.01
N LYS A 323 -7.28 35.61 -26.23
CA LYS A 323 -7.80 34.66 -27.24
C LYS A 323 -6.83 33.52 -27.56
N THR A 324 -5.53 33.74 -27.38
CA THR A 324 -4.49 32.71 -27.55
C THR A 324 -4.61 31.57 -26.54
N ASP A 325 -5.22 31.80 -25.38
CA ASP A 325 -5.42 30.80 -24.33
C ASP A 325 -6.82 30.15 -24.39
N ALA A 326 -7.63 30.48 -25.40
CA ALA A 326 -9.02 30.05 -25.48
C ALA A 326 -9.17 28.52 -25.45
N ALA A 327 -8.33 27.77 -26.17
CA ALA A 327 -8.39 26.31 -26.18
C ALA A 327 -8.13 25.70 -24.78
N LYS A 328 -7.11 26.22 -24.07
CA LYS A 328 -6.80 25.81 -22.70
C LYS A 328 -7.98 26.07 -21.77
N TRP A 329 -8.53 27.29 -21.79
CA TRP A 329 -9.64 27.64 -20.91
C TRP A 329 -10.93 26.88 -21.22
N PHE A 330 -11.18 26.56 -22.49
CA PHE A 330 -12.28 25.68 -22.87
C PHE A 330 -12.17 24.32 -22.17
N SER A 331 -11.00 23.66 -22.29
CA SER A 331 -10.77 22.35 -21.67
C SER A 331 -10.80 22.39 -20.14
N LEU A 332 -10.21 23.42 -19.52
CA LEU A 332 -10.23 23.57 -18.06
C LEU A 332 -11.64 23.75 -17.51
N ILE A 333 -12.49 24.55 -18.19
CA ILE A 333 -13.87 24.73 -17.77
C ILE A 333 -14.71 23.49 -18.04
N GLU A 334 -14.48 22.76 -19.14
CA GLU A 334 -15.15 21.48 -19.38
C GLU A 334 -14.87 20.46 -18.26
N VAL A 335 -13.61 20.36 -17.83
CA VAL A 335 -13.21 19.56 -16.65
C VAL A 335 -13.94 20.03 -15.40
N ALA A 336 -13.90 21.34 -15.12
CA ALA A 336 -14.48 21.93 -13.90
C ALA A 336 -16.01 21.79 -13.80
N GLU A 337 -16.73 21.89 -14.92
CA GLU A 337 -18.21 21.78 -14.99
C GLU A 337 -18.71 20.34 -14.81
N THR A 338 -17.84 19.33 -14.95
CA THR A 338 -18.20 17.93 -14.68
C THR A 338 -17.83 17.54 -13.25
N SER A 339 -18.49 18.18 -12.28
CA SER A 339 -18.13 18.20 -10.85
C SER A 339 -17.78 16.83 -10.24
N ASP A 340 -18.49 15.77 -10.60
CA ASP A 340 -18.33 14.44 -9.99
C ASP A 340 -17.37 13.51 -10.76
N LYS A 341 -16.87 13.94 -11.92
CA LYS A 341 -15.89 13.16 -12.69
C LYS A 341 -14.50 13.32 -12.10
N TRP A 342 -13.75 12.23 -12.11
CA TRP A 342 -12.36 12.18 -11.65
C TRP A 342 -11.40 12.41 -12.81
N PHE A 343 -10.40 13.26 -12.57
CA PHE A 343 -9.41 13.69 -13.56
C PHE A 343 -8.00 13.40 -13.05
N GLY A 344 -7.33 12.44 -13.69
CA GLY A 344 -5.92 12.14 -13.45
C GLY A 344 -4.97 13.11 -14.14
N ARG A 345 -3.66 12.97 -13.89
CA ARG A 345 -2.62 13.87 -14.43
C ARG A 345 -2.66 14.03 -15.95
N ALA A 346 -2.84 12.95 -16.71
CA ALA A 346 -2.87 13.01 -18.18
C ALA A 346 -3.97 13.95 -18.68
N HIS A 347 -5.21 13.79 -18.19
CA HIS A 347 -6.33 14.66 -18.53
C HIS A 347 -6.09 16.13 -18.15
N LEU A 348 -5.44 16.38 -17.01
CA LEU A 348 -5.13 17.73 -16.55
C LEU A 348 -4.01 18.40 -17.38
N LEU A 349 -3.03 17.62 -17.84
CA LEU A 349 -2.01 18.08 -18.80
C LEU A 349 -2.64 18.40 -20.15
N ASP A 350 -3.52 17.52 -20.65
CA ASP A 350 -4.26 17.73 -21.90
C ASP A 350 -5.16 18.98 -21.81
N ALA A 351 -5.72 19.26 -20.63
CA ALA A 351 -6.46 20.49 -20.36
C ALA A 351 -5.56 21.74 -20.22
N GLY A 352 -4.24 21.60 -20.27
CA GLY A 352 -3.27 22.70 -20.30
C GLY A 352 -2.77 23.18 -18.93
N LEU A 353 -2.94 22.40 -17.86
CA LEU A 353 -2.21 22.64 -16.60
C LEU A 353 -0.74 22.20 -16.73
N GLY A 354 0.18 22.93 -16.12
CA GLY A 354 1.58 22.52 -15.99
C GLY A 354 1.76 21.48 -14.88
N ASN A 355 2.88 20.73 -14.91
CA ASN A 355 3.18 19.72 -13.89
C ASN A 355 3.14 20.26 -12.46
N ASP A 356 3.76 21.42 -12.21
CA ASP A 356 3.80 22.04 -10.88
C ASP A 356 2.40 22.47 -10.39
N GLN A 357 1.54 22.92 -11.31
CA GLN A 357 0.15 23.26 -11.01
C GLN A 357 -0.64 22.00 -10.63
N ILE A 358 -0.45 20.90 -11.35
CA ILE A 358 -1.09 19.61 -11.06
C ILE A 358 -0.61 19.06 -9.72
N ASP A 359 0.68 19.13 -9.42
CA ASP A 359 1.21 18.69 -8.13
C ASP A 359 0.66 19.51 -6.97
N THR A 360 0.52 20.83 -7.15
CA THR A 360 -0.12 21.71 -6.16
C THR A 360 -1.60 21.34 -5.97
N LEU A 361 -2.36 21.19 -7.06
CA LEU A 361 -3.77 20.76 -7.03
C LEU A 361 -3.95 19.42 -6.30
N PHE A 362 -3.09 18.44 -6.59
CA PHE A 362 -3.11 17.15 -5.91
C PHE A 362 -2.72 17.25 -4.43
N ALA A 363 -1.79 18.12 -4.07
CA ALA A 363 -1.41 18.34 -2.67
C ALA A 363 -2.51 19.02 -1.84
N GLU A 364 -3.34 19.86 -2.48
CA GLU A 364 -4.41 20.61 -1.82
C GLU A 364 -5.76 19.89 -1.78
N SER A 365 -5.96 18.89 -2.65
CA SER A 365 -7.23 18.19 -2.75
C SER A 365 -7.56 17.42 -1.45
N PRO A 366 -8.78 17.60 -0.90
CA PRO A 366 -9.26 16.87 0.27
C PRO A 366 -9.15 15.35 0.16
N ASN A 367 -9.34 14.81 -1.05
CA ASN A 367 -9.27 13.36 -1.30
C ASN A 367 -7.86 12.78 -1.14
N TRP A 368 -6.83 13.63 -1.21
CA TRP A 368 -5.43 13.25 -1.05
C TRP A 368 -4.84 13.69 0.29
N LYS A 369 -5.66 14.14 1.26
CA LYS A 369 -5.18 14.45 2.63
C LYS A 369 -4.54 13.25 3.33
N GLY A 370 -4.94 12.02 2.97
CA GLY A 370 -4.32 10.77 3.44
C GLY A 370 -2.86 10.59 3.01
N TYR A 371 -2.35 11.46 2.13
CA TYR A 371 -0.96 11.52 1.69
C TYR A 371 -0.15 12.57 2.44
N GLN A 372 -0.81 13.32 3.33
CA GLN A 372 -0.19 14.23 4.29
C GLN A 372 -0.25 13.66 5.71
N ARG A 373 -0.80 12.45 5.88
CA ARG A 373 -0.92 11.80 7.18
C ARG A 373 -0.58 10.33 7.05
N VAL A 374 -0.01 9.81 8.11
CA VAL A 374 0.14 8.37 8.28
C VAL A 374 -0.72 7.97 9.45
N SER A 375 -1.55 6.96 9.22
CA SER A 375 -2.33 6.28 10.25
C SER A 375 -1.44 5.25 10.93
N ILE A 376 -1.03 5.56 12.15
CA ILE A 376 -0.26 4.63 12.99
C ILE A 376 -1.17 4.21 14.13
N PRO A 377 -1.48 2.92 14.28
CA PRO A 377 -2.35 2.45 15.35
C PRO A 377 -1.83 2.90 16.73
N ASN A 378 -2.70 3.50 17.55
CA ASN A 378 -2.41 4.04 18.90
C ASN A 378 -1.41 5.21 18.98
N ALA A 379 -0.95 5.77 17.87
CA ALA A 379 -0.13 6.98 17.86
C ALA A 379 -0.87 8.16 17.20
N ALA A 380 -0.35 9.36 17.41
CA ALA A 380 -0.87 10.55 16.73
C ALA A 380 -0.63 10.42 15.22
N SER A 381 -1.55 10.95 14.40
CA SER A 381 -1.30 11.06 12.96
C SER A 381 -0.09 11.95 12.71
N ALA A 382 0.92 11.41 12.03
CA ALA A 382 2.14 12.14 11.69
C ALA A 382 2.17 12.53 10.21
N PRO A 383 2.83 13.66 9.87
CA PRO A 383 3.09 13.99 8.48
C PRO A 383 4.08 12.98 7.86
N PRO A 384 3.90 12.58 6.60
CA PRO A 384 4.75 11.60 5.94
C PRO A 384 6.15 12.13 5.63
N ALA A 385 6.31 13.44 5.50
CA ALA A 385 7.59 14.10 5.27
C ALA A 385 7.52 15.60 5.60
N LYS A 386 8.69 16.22 5.83
CA LYS A 386 8.83 17.67 6.03
C LYS A 386 8.55 18.48 4.75
N ALA A 387 8.83 17.89 3.59
CA ALA A 387 8.64 18.47 2.27
C ALA A 387 7.66 17.63 1.43
N PRO A 388 6.98 18.21 0.42
CA PRO A 388 6.16 17.44 -0.50
C PRO A 388 6.97 16.35 -1.22
N LEU A 389 6.49 15.11 -1.16
CA LEU A 389 7.15 13.97 -1.80
C LEU A 389 6.78 13.86 -3.28
N LYS A 390 7.77 13.55 -4.12
CA LYS A 390 7.55 13.23 -5.55
C LYS A 390 6.88 11.87 -5.67
N ARG A 391 5.88 11.69 -6.53
CA ARG A 391 5.17 10.39 -6.66
C ARG A 391 5.57 9.67 -7.94
N GLN A 392 6.24 8.52 -7.80
CA GLN A 392 6.66 7.70 -8.93
C GLN A 392 5.47 7.17 -9.73
N ALA A 393 4.37 6.76 -9.08
CA ALA A 393 3.21 6.23 -9.78
C ALA A 393 2.57 7.21 -10.77
N SER A 394 2.57 8.50 -10.46
CA SER A 394 2.07 9.51 -11.40
C SER A 394 3.00 9.66 -12.60
N VAL A 395 4.31 9.54 -12.41
CA VAL A 395 5.31 9.64 -13.48
C VAL A 395 5.26 8.41 -14.38
N GLU A 396 5.19 7.21 -13.79
CA GLU A 396 5.13 5.96 -14.54
C GLU A 396 3.79 5.79 -15.28
N ALA A 397 2.69 6.26 -14.70
CA ALA A 397 1.39 6.25 -15.38
C ALA A 397 1.42 7.11 -16.67
N LEU A 398 2.10 8.26 -16.63
CA LEU A 398 2.29 9.08 -17.83
C LEU A 398 3.14 8.40 -18.92
N LYS A 399 4.04 7.51 -18.52
CA LYS A 399 4.87 6.73 -19.45
C LYS A 399 4.16 5.48 -19.97
N GLY A 400 2.94 5.19 -19.48
CA GLY A 400 2.23 3.93 -19.78
C GLY A 400 2.84 2.70 -19.11
N ASN A 401 3.68 2.88 -18.08
CA ASN A 401 4.39 1.81 -17.38
C ASN A 401 3.63 1.28 -16.16
N VAL A 402 2.54 1.94 -15.75
CA VAL A 402 1.66 1.46 -14.68
C VAL A 402 0.65 0.50 -15.31
N PRO A 403 0.52 -0.75 -14.82
CA PRO A 403 -0.50 -1.65 -15.31
C PRO A 403 -1.89 -1.02 -15.25
N PRO A 404 -2.76 -1.27 -16.24
CA PRO A 404 -4.10 -0.71 -16.25
C PRO A 404 -4.88 -1.20 -15.02
N GLU A 405 -5.92 -0.44 -14.67
CA GLU A 405 -6.89 -0.93 -13.72
C GLU A 405 -7.51 -2.21 -14.25
N VAL A 406 -7.37 -3.28 -13.49
CA VAL A 406 -8.08 -4.51 -13.80
C VAL A 406 -9.26 -4.63 -12.86
N THR A 407 -10.43 -4.73 -13.47
CA THR A 407 -11.68 -4.96 -12.79
C THR A 407 -11.68 -6.35 -12.18
N GLY A 408 -12.11 -6.45 -10.91
CA GLY A 408 -12.27 -7.72 -10.23
C GLY A 408 -11.57 -7.81 -8.89
N ASN A 409 -11.69 -8.99 -8.29
CA ASN A 409 -11.25 -9.27 -6.95
C ASN A 409 -9.73 -9.48 -6.89
N ARG A 410 -9.01 -8.54 -6.27
CA ARG A 410 -7.59 -8.73 -5.92
C ARG A 410 -7.49 -9.67 -4.73
N ARG A 411 -7.42 -10.97 -5.03
CA ARG A 411 -7.22 -12.02 -4.04
C ARG A 411 -5.74 -12.12 -3.68
N PHE A 412 -5.43 -12.32 -2.42
CA PHE A 412 -4.05 -12.58 -1.97
C PHE A 412 -4.00 -13.23 -0.61
N PHE A 413 -2.92 -13.95 -0.35
CA PHE A 413 -2.53 -14.28 1.02
C PHE A 413 -1.66 -13.16 1.57
N ARG A 414 -1.99 -12.67 2.77
CA ARG A 414 -1.13 -11.81 3.57
C ARG A 414 -0.53 -12.63 4.70
N THR A 415 0.79 -12.55 4.87
CA THR A 415 1.43 -13.05 6.07
C THR A 415 2.03 -11.91 6.90
N TRP A 416 1.77 -11.92 8.19
CA TRP A 416 2.46 -11.08 9.17
C TRP A 416 3.48 -11.91 9.92
N VAL A 417 4.74 -11.53 9.85
CA VAL A 417 5.86 -12.20 10.54
C VAL A 417 6.22 -11.37 11.76
N ARG A 418 5.91 -11.90 12.94
CA ARG A 418 6.02 -11.18 14.21
C ARG A 418 7.03 -11.84 15.14
N ALA A 419 7.78 -11.03 15.87
CA ALA A 419 8.50 -11.50 17.04
C ALA A 419 7.57 -11.46 18.25
N VAL A 420 7.43 -12.59 18.94
CA VAL A 420 6.66 -12.67 20.18
C VAL A 420 7.54 -13.25 21.28
N ARG A 421 7.41 -12.73 22.50
CA ARG A 421 8.16 -13.26 23.64
C ARG A 421 7.72 -14.70 23.91
N VAL A 422 8.67 -15.55 24.27
CA VAL A 422 8.36 -16.86 24.85
C VAL A 422 7.82 -16.59 26.25
N ASP A 423 6.59 -17.02 26.53
CA ASP A 423 5.97 -16.82 27.85
C ASP A 423 6.92 -17.31 28.95
N GLN A 424 7.34 -16.42 29.86
CA GLN A 424 8.19 -16.77 31.00
C GLN A 424 7.41 -17.53 32.11
N HIS A 425 6.27 -18.12 31.77
CA HIS A 425 5.34 -18.77 32.69
C HIS A 425 5.13 -20.23 32.32
N SER A 426 6.24 -20.96 32.16
CA SER A 426 6.25 -22.43 32.26
C SER A 426 6.97 -22.84 33.54
#